data_AF-A0A291TNE0-F1
#
_entry.id   AF-A0A291TNE0-F1
#
_cell.length_a   1.000
_cell.length_b   1.000
_cell.length_c   1.000
_cell.angle_alpha   90.00
_cell.angle_beta   90.00
_cell.angle_gamma   90.00
#
_symmetry.space_group_name_H-M   'P 1'
#
loop_
_entity.id
_entity.type
_entity.pdbx_description
1 polymer ?
#
loop_
_entity_poly.entity_id
_entity_poly.type
_entity_poly.pdbx_seq_one_letter_code
_entity_poly.pdbx_strand_id
1 'polypeptide(L)'
;MQIEIEIKFFVACDIQAGLSNLLNSLEIKESSQQQLGNVYFDTPTLALRQLDMGLRIRRCDSFAEQTIKCRGQIVGGLHARPEYNAPVSGDLPTLSAFPDEIWPTLPERDSIQQQLVAQFRTDFLRSHWLIAFEGAEIELAWDQGEIVGSQGSTTINELELELKSGDTAALFALAQHLAKLGGLRLGAQSKAQRGYRLAGLGKPLALQVLVEHEDIDGITGVSEGLRHWQHHEQLWLEHPQNEGVQQQAFDALCQGVDLVARSAAKLPQPAPWLPALTSLHAHLQTRPNEHDEWPAELADLFLYPAYVELQLAIAAWLHSAA
;
A
#
# COMPACT_ATOMS: atom_id res chain seq x y z
N MET A 1 -9.74 -9.55 -17.62
CA MET A 1 -9.45 -9.44 -16.18
C MET A 1 -7.94 -9.47 -16.01
N GLN A 2 -7.36 -8.43 -15.43
CA GLN A 2 -5.97 -8.46 -14.98
C GLN A 2 -5.98 -8.41 -13.46
N ILE A 3 -5.26 -9.33 -12.80
CA ILE A 3 -4.98 -9.21 -11.38
C ILE A 3 -3.74 -8.33 -11.30
N GLU A 4 -3.90 -7.13 -10.75
CA GLU A 4 -2.80 -6.23 -10.43
C GLU A 4 -2.16 -6.73 -9.14
N ILE A 5 -0.86 -7.05 -9.17
CA ILE A 5 -0.06 -7.39 -7.99
C ILE A 5 1.00 -6.30 -7.81
N GLU A 6 0.84 -5.47 -6.79
CA GLU A 6 1.71 -4.31 -6.55
C GLU A 6 2.25 -4.26 -5.10
N ILE A 7 3.50 -3.81 -4.92
CA ILE A 7 4.06 -3.40 -3.63
C ILE A 7 4.21 -1.89 -3.64
N LYS A 8 3.77 -1.24 -2.56
CA LYS A 8 3.80 0.22 -2.44
C LYS A 8 4.73 0.68 -1.34
N PHE A 9 5.50 1.73 -1.62
CA PHE A 9 6.30 2.44 -0.64
C PHE A 9 5.93 3.92 -0.60
N PHE A 10 5.85 4.48 0.59
CA PHE A 10 5.92 5.93 0.75
C PHE A 10 7.39 6.37 0.80
N VAL A 11 7.68 7.49 0.15
CA VAL A 11 9.00 8.12 0.11
C VAL A 11 9.01 9.28 1.09
N ALA A 12 9.74 9.14 2.19
CA ALA A 12 9.82 10.13 3.27
C ALA A 12 11.08 11.00 3.22
N CYS A 13 12.14 10.51 2.57
CA CYS A 13 13.40 11.23 2.39
C CYS A 13 13.79 11.30 0.91
N ASP A 14 14.81 12.10 0.59
CA ASP A 14 15.37 12.11 -0.75
C ASP A 14 16.12 10.80 -1.04
N ILE A 15 15.61 10.06 -2.01
CA ILE A 15 16.17 8.78 -2.49
C ILE A 15 16.73 8.90 -3.92
N GLN A 16 16.74 10.09 -4.52
CA GLN A 16 16.95 10.25 -5.96
C GLN A 16 18.29 9.69 -6.43
N ALA A 17 19.37 9.94 -5.69
CA ALA A 17 20.70 9.43 -6.01
C ALA A 17 20.77 7.90 -5.86
N GLY A 18 20.19 7.35 -4.77
CA GLY A 18 20.15 5.91 -4.52
C GLY A 18 19.32 5.16 -5.56
N LEU A 19 18.14 5.70 -5.90
CA LEU A 19 17.27 5.15 -6.93
C LEU A 19 17.93 5.19 -8.31
N SER A 20 18.57 6.31 -8.67
CA SER A 20 19.32 6.43 -9.93
C SER A 20 20.43 5.36 -10.03
N ASN A 21 21.20 5.16 -8.96
CA ASN A 21 22.23 4.11 -8.93
C ASN A 21 21.64 2.70 -9.07
N LEU A 22 20.53 2.42 -8.40
CA LEU A 22 19.83 1.15 -8.53
C LEU A 22 19.35 0.93 -9.97
N LEU A 23 18.65 1.91 -10.55
CA LEU A 23 18.16 1.84 -11.93
C LEU A 23 19.29 1.61 -12.94
N ASN A 24 20.44 2.27 -12.77
CA ASN A 24 21.62 2.09 -13.63
C ASN A 24 22.25 0.68 -13.51
N SER A 25 21.93 -0.07 -12.46
CA SER A 25 22.38 -1.46 -12.27
C SER A 25 21.42 -2.51 -12.83
N LEU A 26 20.25 -2.09 -13.30
CA LEU A 26 19.15 -2.96 -13.76
C LEU A 26 18.98 -2.88 -15.29
N GLU A 27 18.35 -3.91 -15.86
CA GLU A 27 17.95 -3.90 -17.27
C GLU A 27 16.62 -3.13 -17.45
N ILE A 28 16.72 -1.89 -17.89
CA ILE A 28 15.56 -1.03 -18.19
C ILE A 28 15.12 -1.25 -19.63
N LYS A 29 13.91 -1.79 -19.83
CA LYS A 29 13.31 -2.02 -21.15
C LYS A 29 12.66 -0.77 -21.72
N GLU A 30 11.99 -0.01 -20.86
CA GLU A 30 11.27 1.21 -21.20
C GLU A 30 11.33 2.17 -20.02
N SER A 31 11.36 3.47 -20.31
CA SER A 31 11.17 4.50 -19.30
C SER A 31 10.41 5.68 -19.87
N SER A 32 9.52 6.28 -19.08
CA SER A 32 8.74 7.44 -19.50
C SER A 32 8.41 8.32 -18.30
N GLN A 33 7.94 9.53 -18.58
CA GLN A 33 7.43 10.43 -17.57
C GLN A 33 6.15 11.07 -18.08
N GLN A 34 5.12 11.11 -17.24
CA GLN A 34 3.80 11.60 -17.66
C GLN A 34 3.07 12.30 -16.53
N GLN A 35 2.43 13.43 -16.85
CA GLN A 35 1.47 14.06 -15.95
C GLN A 35 0.15 13.31 -16.01
N LEU A 36 -0.34 12.86 -14.85
CA LEU A 36 -1.58 12.11 -14.71
C LEU A 36 -2.57 12.87 -13.84
N GLY A 37 -3.70 13.25 -14.45
CA GLY A 37 -4.87 13.78 -13.74
C GLY A 37 -5.91 12.69 -13.56
N ASN A 38 -6.40 12.50 -12.34
CA ASN A 38 -7.40 11.48 -12.04
C ASN A 38 -8.54 12.11 -11.26
N VAL A 39 -9.77 11.76 -11.62
CA VAL A 39 -10.98 12.11 -10.86
C VAL A 39 -11.63 10.82 -10.40
N TYR A 40 -11.89 10.71 -9.10
CA TYR A 40 -12.55 9.56 -8.51
C TYR A 40 -14.03 9.82 -8.35
N PHE A 41 -14.84 8.80 -8.64
CA PHE A 41 -16.30 8.89 -8.66
C PHE A 41 -16.91 7.87 -7.72
N ASP A 42 -18.00 8.27 -7.08
CA ASP A 42 -18.86 7.40 -6.28
C ASP A 42 -20.25 8.04 -6.18
N THR A 43 -21.21 7.38 -5.55
CA THR A 43 -22.48 8.00 -5.17
C THR A 43 -22.32 8.82 -3.88
N PRO A 44 -23.24 9.76 -3.56
CA PRO A 44 -23.25 10.43 -2.27
C PRO A 44 -23.35 9.49 -1.07
N THR A 45 -23.90 8.29 -1.26
CA THR A 45 -24.02 7.23 -0.25
C THR A 45 -22.84 6.25 -0.25
N LEU A 46 -21.84 6.46 -1.11
CA LEU A 46 -20.62 5.66 -1.22
C LEU A 46 -20.88 4.20 -1.63
N ALA A 47 -21.78 3.99 -2.59
CA ALA A 47 -22.19 2.65 -3.02
C ALA A 47 -21.00 1.83 -3.56
N LEU A 48 -20.09 2.43 -4.35
CA LEU A 48 -18.91 1.71 -4.84
C LEU A 48 -17.94 1.38 -3.71
N ARG A 49 -17.73 2.32 -2.78
CA ARG A 49 -16.89 2.08 -1.61
C ARG A 49 -17.42 0.96 -0.72
N GLN A 50 -18.74 0.83 -0.56
CA GLN A 50 -19.36 -0.27 0.19
C GLN A 50 -19.14 -1.64 -0.49
N LEU A 51 -18.93 -1.65 -1.80
CA LEU A 51 -18.54 -2.83 -2.58
C LEU A 51 -17.02 -3.04 -2.62
N ASP A 52 -16.23 -2.27 -1.85
CA ASP A 52 -14.77 -2.22 -1.90
C ASP A 52 -14.22 -1.94 -3.31
N MET A 53 -14.95 -1.13 -4.09
CA MET A 53 -14.55 -0.72 -5.43
C MET A 53 -14.07 0.73 -5.46
N GLY A 54 -13.09 1.00 -6.32
CA GLY A 54 -12.62 2.34 -6.64
C GLY A 54 -12.76 2.61 -8.12
N LEU A 55 -13.48 3.68 -8.48
CA LEU A 55 -13.72 4.08 -9.86
C LEU A 55 -13.08 5.45 -10.12
N ARG A 56 -12.32 5.55 -11.21
CA ARG A 56 -11.74 6.81 -11.66
C ARG A 56 -11.85 6.99 -13.16
N ILE A 57 -11.81 8.25 -13.59
CA ILE A 57 -11.31 8.61 -14.90
C ILE A 57 -9.88 9.12 -14.73
N ARG A 58 -8.97 8.60 -15.54
CA ARG A 58 -7.60 9.10 -15.68
C ARG A 58 -7.45 9.78 -17.04
N ARG A 59 -6.77 10.93 -17.05
CA ARG A 59 -6.43 11.69 -18.24
C ARG A 59 -4.95 12.07 -18.26
N CYS A 60 -4.44 12.11 -19.47
CA CYS A 60 -3.20 12.81 -19.81
C CYS A 60 -3.39 13.46 -21.20
N ASP A 61 -2.35 14.11 -21.71
CA ASP A 61 -2.41 14.81 -22.99
C ASP A 61 -2.79 13.91 -24.18
N SER A 62 -2.48 12.60 -24.12
CA SER A 62 -2.65 11.66 -25.22
C SER A 62 -3.81 10.68 -25.05
N PHE A 63 -4.38 10.52 -23.84
CA PHE A 63 -5.46 9.56 -23.62
C PHE A 63 -6.38 9.92 -22.44
N ALA A 64 -7.58 9.34 -22.48
CA ALA A 64 -8.51 9.27 -21.37
C ALA A 64 -9.03 7.83 -21.20
N GLU A 65 -8.94 7.32 -19.98
CA GLU A 65 -9.43 5.98 -19.61
C GLU A 65 -10.26 6.05 -18.33
N GLN A 66 -11.15 5.08 -18.16
CA GLN A 66 -11.80 4.80 -16.89
C GLN A 66 -11.28 3.47 -16.35
N THR A 67 -11.00 3.46 -15.05
CA THR A 67 -10.51 2.27 -14.34
C THR A 67 -11.46 1.96 -13.21
N ILE A 68 -11.86 0.70 -13.08
CA ILE A 68 -12.47 0.18 -11.86
C ILE A 68 -11.54 -0.87 -11.22
N LYS A 69 -11.21 -0.62 -9.96
CA LYS A 69 -10.46 -1.53 -9.09
C LYS A 69 -11.43 -2.20 -8.14
N CYS A 70 -11.52 -3.52 -8.16
CA CYS A 70 -12.44 -4.27 -7.31
C CYS A 70 -11.78 -4.69 -5.99
N ARG A 71 -12.57 -5.31 -5.11
CA ARG A 71 -12.08 -5.92 -3.88
C ARG A 71 -10.96 -6.91 -4.19
N GLY A 72 -9.86 -6.80 -3.47
CA GLY A 72 -8.73 -7.70 -3.55
C GLY A 72 -8.18 -8.04 -2.18
N GLN A 73 -6.99 -8.63 -2.17
CA GLN A 73 -6.24 -8.97 -0.97
C GLN A 73 -5.17 -7.92 -0.72
N ILE A 74 -4.92 -7.64 0.57
CA ILE A 74 -3.82 -6.79 1.03
C ILE A 74 -3.05 -7.57 2.07
N VAL A 75 -1.77 -7.83 1.81
CA VAL A 75 -0.88 -8.55 2.72
C VAL A 75 0.42 -7.76 2.84
N GLY A 76 0.63 -7.11 3.98
CA GLY A 76 1.91 -6.44 4.28
C GLY A 76 2.38 -5.40 3.24
N GLY A 77 1.45 -4.66 2.63
CA GLY A 77 1.77 -3.68 1.56
C GLY A 77 1.76 -4.24 0.14
N LEU A 78 1.61 -5.56 -0.04
CA LEU A 78 1.26 -6.19 -1.31
C LEU A 78 -0.24 -6.03 -1.53
N HIS A 79 -0.64 -5.40 -2.64
CA HIS A 79 -2.03 -5.35 -3.09
C HIS A 79 -2.20 -6.30 -4.27
N ALA A 80 -3.17 -7.21 -4.17
CA ALA A 80 -3.55 -8.11 -5.25
C ALA A 80 -5.05 -7.94 -5.53
N ARG A 81 -5.42 -7.27 -6.62
CA ARG A 81 -6.84 -6.97 -6.91
C ARG A 81 -7.18 -7.03 -8.39
N PRO A 82 -8.42 -7.44 -8.75
CA PRO A 82 -8.91 -7.30 -10.10
C PRO A 82 -9.00 -5.83 -10.49
N GLU A 83 -8.44 -5.51 -11.65
CA GLU A 83 -8.55 -4.20 -12.29
C GLU A 83 -9.11 -4.36 -13.72
N TYR A 84 -9.96 -3.41 -14.12
CA TYR A 84 -10.46 -3.30 -15.48
C TYR A 84 -10.29 -1.86 -15.97
N ASN A 85 -9.68 -1.71 -17.15
CA ASN A 85 -9.51 -0.45 -17.86
C ASN A 85 -10.38 -0.44 -19.11
N ALA A 86 -11.02 0.69 -19.39
CA ALA A 86 -11.76 0.92 -20.61
C ALA A 86 -11.55 2.37 -21.08
N PRO A 87 -11.59 2.65 -22.39
CA PRO A 87 -11.56 4.02 -22.88
C PRO A 87 -12.78 4.81 -22.37
N VAL A 88 -12.64 6.14 -22.27
CA VAL A 88 -13.75 7.03 -21.89
C VAL A 88 -13.72 8.29 -22.76
N SER A 89 -14.89 8.69 -23.26
CA SER A 89 -15.04 9.86 -24.14
C SER A 89 -15.66 11.08 -23.47
N GLY A 90 -16.19 10.94 -22.25
CA GLY A 90 -16.87 12.01 -21.50
C GLY A 90 -16.28 12.27 -20.12
N ASP A 91 -16.97 13.11 -19.35
CA ASP A 91 -16.56 13.51 -17.98
C ASP A 91 -17.14 12.64 -16.87
N LEU A 92 -18.01 11.70 -17.21
CA LEU A 92 -18.57 10.72 -16.29
C LEU A 92 -18.18 9.30 -16.73
N PRO A 93 -17.86 8.40 -15.78
CA PRO A 93 -17.65 7.00 -16.08
C PRO A 93 -18.90 6.33 -16.65
N THR A 94 -18.69 5.27 -17.42
CA THR A 94 -19.74 4.40 -17.98
C THR A 94 -19.57 2.99 -17.42
N LEU A 95 -20.35 2.63 -16.40
CA LEU A 95 -20.23 1.38 -15.66
C LEU A 95 -20.49 0.14 -16.52
N SER A 96 -21.33 0.26 -17.55
CA SER A 96 -21.60 -0.81 -18.52
C SER A 96 -20.42 -1.09 -19.46
N ALA A 97 -19.34 -0.29 -19.42
CA ALA A 97 -18.09 -0.61 -20.11
C ALA A 97 -17.27 -1.68 -19.39
N PHE A 98 -17.60 -1.99 -18.13
CA PHE A 98 -16.96 -3.06 -17.36
C PHE A 98 -17.81 -4.34 -17.38
N PRO A 99 -17.19 -5.52 -17.15
CA PRO A 99 -17.89 -6.79 -17.21
C PRO A 99 -19.05 -6.88 -16.21
N ASP A 100 -20.14 -7.53 -16.61
CA ASP A 100 -21.36 -7.64 -15.81
C ASP A 100 -21.14 -8.40 -14.49
N GLU A 101 -20.19 -9.35 -14.47
CA GLU A 101 -19.89 -10.21 -13.33
C GLU A 101 -19.24 -9.51 -12.13
N ILE A 102 -18.75 -8.27 -12.28
CA ILE A 102 -18.16 -7.53 -11.17
C ILE A 102 -19.23 -6.91 -10.26
N TRP A 103 -20.48 -6.81 -10.76
CA TRP A 103 -21.58 -6.19 -10.03
C TRP A 103 -22.40 -7.24 -9.28
N PRO A 104 -22.95 -6.92 -8.09
CA PRO A 104 -23.87 -7.84 -7.43
C PRO A 104 -25.10 -8.13 -8.28
N THR A 105 -25.66 -7.07 -8.91
CA THR A 105 -26.73 -7.18 -9.92
C THR A 105 -26.63 -6.02 -10.93
N LEU A 106 -27.15 -6.21 -12.16
CA LEU A 106 -27.19 -5.13 -13.16
C LEU A 106 -28.12 -3.96 -12.78
N PRO A 107 -29.30 -4.18 -12.17
CA PRO A 107 -30.12 -3.06 -11.67
C PRO A 107 -29.39 -2.21 -10.62
N GLU A 108 -28.57 -2.81 -9.77
CA GLU A 108 -27.75 -2.08 -8.80
C GLU A 108 -26.68 -1.23 -9.50
N ARG A 109 -25.95 -1.81 -10.46
CA ARG A 109 -25.03 -1.05 -11.33
C ARG A 109 -25.73 0.15 -11.97
N ASP A 110 -26.90 -0.05 -12.56
CA ASP A 110 -27.64 1.00 -13.26
C ASP A 110 -28.12 2.10 -12.30
N SER A 111 -28.49 1.73 -11.07
CA SER A 111 -28.82 2.70 -10.01
C SER A 111 -27.60 3.52 -9.57
N ILE A 112 -26.42 2.89 -9.45
CA ILE A 112 -25.17 3.57 -9.13
C ILE A 112 -24.80 4.54 -10.26
N GLN A 113 -24.87 4.11 -11.53
CA GLN A 113 -24.56 4.93 -12.70
C GLN A 113 -25.30 6.27 -12.71
N GLN A 114 -26.57 6.28 -12.31
CA GLN A 114 -27.43 7.47 -12.29
C GLN A 114 -27.05 8.49 -11.20
N GLN A 115 -26.26 8.07 -10.21
CA GLN A 115 -25.94 8.85 -9.02
C GLN A 115 -24.44 9.17 -8.90
N LEU A 116 -23.63 8.80 -9.89
CA LEU A 116 -22.19 9.06 -9.87
C LEU A 116 -21.90 10.56 -9.82
N VAL A 117 -21.08 10.95 -8.85
CA VAL A 117 -20.53 12.30 -8.70
C VAL A 117 -19.03 12.22 -8.48
N ALA A 118 -18.31 13.27 -8.89
CA ALA A 118 -16.89 13.39 -8.58
C ALA A 118 -16.70 13.65 -7.08
N GLN A 119 -15.80 12.90 -6.45
CA GLN A 119 -15.57 12.96 -5.00
C GLN A 119 -14.26 13.65 -4.63
N PHE A 120 -13.19 13.33 -5.34
CA PHE A 120 -11.85 13.91 -5.14
C PHE A 120 -11.00 13.71 -6.40
N ARG A 121 -9.88 14.41 -6.47
CA ARG A 121 -8.91 14.27 -7.58
C ARG A 121 -7.52 13.90 -7.07
N THR A 122 -6.72 13.32 -7.95
CA THR A 122 -5.29 13.13 -7.73
C THR A 122 -4.52 13.56 -8.97
N ASP A 123 -3.54 14.43 -8.78
CA ASP A 123 -2.75 15.01 -9.86
C ASP A 123 -1.28 14.84 -9.53
N PHE A 124 -0.56 14.08 -10.36
CA PHE A 124 0.83 13.74 -10.09
C PHE A 124 1.62 13.49 -11.36
N LEU A 125 2.92 13.72 -11.26
CA LEU A 125 3.90 13.31 -12.23
C LEU A 125 4.30 11.87 -11.92
N ARG A 126 4.09 10.96 -12.88
CA ARG A 126 4.57 9.58 -12.80
C ARG A 126 5.86 9.46 -13.61
N SER A 127 6.94 9.07 -12.95
CA SER A 127 8.15 8.57 -13.61
C SER A 127 8.08 7.04 -13.62
N HIS A 128 8.21 6.43 -14.78
CA HIS A 128 7.91 5.02 -15.02
C HIS A 128 9.14 4.31 -15.60
N TRP A 129 9.41 3.09 -15.14
CA TRP A 129 10.43 2.19 -15.68
C TRP A 129 9.87 0.77 -15.78
N LEU A 130 9.97 0.16 -16.96
CA LEU A 130 9.73 -1.28 -17.14
C LEU A 130 11.07 -2.02 -17.02
N ILE A 131 11.18 -2.89 -16.02
CA ILE A 131 12.42 -3.52 -15.59
C ILE A 131 12.35 -5.02 -15.88
N ALA A 132 13.36 -5.56 -16.56
CA ALA A 132 13.59 -7.00 -16.60
C ALA A 132 14.43 -7.40 -15.38
N PHE A 133 13.90 -8.27 -14.53
CA PHE A 133 14.57 -8.67 -13.28
C PHE A 133 14.25 -10.11 -12.94
N GLU A 134 15.27 -10.95 -12.81
CA GLU A 134 15.16 -12.37 -12.40
C GLU A 134 14.10 -13.18 -13.18
N GLY A 135 13.95 -12.91 -14.48
CA GLY A 135 12.97 -13.59 -15.35
C GLY A 135 11.54 -13.05 -15.26
N ALA A 136 11.32 -11.97 -14.53
CA ALA A 136 10.08 -11.22 -14.46
C ALA A 136 10.17 -9.87 -15.20
N GLU A 137 9.00 -9.32 -15.54
CA GLU A 137 8.84 -7.94 -15.96
C GLU A 137 8.10 -7.19 -14.86
N ILE A 138 8.76 -6.18 -14.30
CA ILE A 138 8.26 -5.39 -13.17
C ILE A 138 8.23 -3.93 -13.59
N GLU A 139 7.07 -3.30 -13.43
CA GLU A 139 6.93 -1.85 -13.56
C GLU A 139 7.31 -1.19 -12.22
N LEU A 140 8.23 -0.24 -12.26
CA LEU A 140 8.47 0.70 -11.17
C LEU A 140 7.91 2.06 -11.54
N ALA A 141 6.98 2.57 -10.73
CA ALA A 141 6.44 3.91 -10.87
C ALA A 141 6.79 4.77 -9.66
N TRP A 142 7.30 5.97 -9.88
CA TRP A 142 7.46 7.01 -8.87
C TRP A 142 6.45 8.12 -9.12
N ASP A 143 5.47 8.23 -8.22
CA ASP A 143 4.42 9.23 -8.28
C ASP A 143 4.72 10.38 -7.33
N GLN A 144 4.69 11.60 -7.87
CA GLN A 144 4.92 12.84 -7.12
C GLN A 144 3.86 13.88 -7.45
N GLY A 145 3.09 14.34 -6.46
CA GLY A 145 1.98 15.27 -6.68
C GLY A 145 1.08 15.44 -5.48
N GLU A 146 -0.24 15.49 -5.70
CA GLU A 146 -1.23 15.73 -4.65
C GLU A 146 -2.51 14.90 -4.80
N ILE A 147 -3.16 14.64 -3.66
CA ILE A 147 -4.55 14.21 -3.55
C ILE A 147 -5.32 15.42 -3.03
N VAL A 148 -6.45 15.75 -3.66
CA VAL A 148 -7.28 16.90 -3.27
C VAL A 148 -8.72 16.46 -3.09
N GLY A 149 -9.22 16.60 -1.87
CA GLY A 149 -10.63 16.43 -1.51
C GLY A 149 -11.23 17.72 -0.96
N SER A 150 -12.52 17.68 -0.62
CA SER A 150 -13.28 18.84 -0.13
C SER A 150 -12.82 19.38 1.23
N GLN A 151 -12.19 18.56 2.06
CA GLN A 151 -11.68 18.92 3.39
C GLN A 151 -10.18 19.22 3.41
N GLY A 152 -9.47 19.07 2.30
CA GLY A 152 -8.06 19.41 2.20
C GLY A 152 -7.31 18.62 1.15
N SER A 153 -5.98 18.73 1.18
CA SER A 153 -5.07 18.01 0.30
C SER A 153 -3.92 17.35 1.06
N THR A 154 -3.28 16.38 0.43
CA THR A 154 -2.04 15.78 0.92
C THR A 154 -1.10 15.45 -0.24
N THR A 155 0.20 15.44 0.03
CA THR A 155 1.23 15.13 -0.95
C THR A 155 1.21 13.65 -1.33
N ILE A 156 1.44 13.38 -2.62
CA ILE A 156 1.81 12.07 -3.15
C ILE A 156 3.33 12.08 -3.32
N ASN A 157 4.00 11.15 -2.68
CA ASN A 157 5.41 10.83 -2.92
C ASN A 157 5.58 9.33 -2.62
N GLU A 158 5.38 8.50 -3.64
CA GLU A 158 5.31 7.05 -3.46
C GLU A 158 5.93 6.29 -4.65
N LEU A 159 6.56 5.16 -4.33
CA LEU A 159 7.00 4.17 -5.31
C LEU A 159 6.00 3.02 -5.36
N GLU A 160 5.67 2.56 -6.56
CA GLU A 160 4.85 1.36 -6.80
C GLU A 160 5.67 0.39 -7.65
N LEU A 161 5.83 -0.85 -7.17
CA LEU A 161 6.35 -1.96 -7.98
C LEU A 161 5.15 -2.82 -8.38
N GLU A 162 4.87 -2.97 -9.67
CA GLU A 162 3.79 -3.82 -10.19
C GLU A 162 4.36 -4.96 -11.03
N LEU A 163 3.97 -6.20 -10.72
CA LEU A 163 4.36 -7.37 -11.51
C LEU A 163 3.53 -7.43 -12.81
N LYS A 164 4.17 -7.31 -13.97
CA LYS A 164 3.51 -7.42 -15.28
C LYS A 164 3.51 -8.86 -15.78
N SER A 165 4.62 -9.57 -15.58
CA SER A 165 4.77 -10.99 -15.89
C SER A 165 5.90 -11.62 -15.07
N GLY A 166 5.88 -12.94 -14.89
CA GLY A 166 6.88 -13.67 -14.10
C GLY A 166 6.41 -14.04 -12.69
N ASP A 167 7.35 -14.28 -11.78
CA ASP A 167 7.10 -14.76 -10.42
C ASP A 167 7.08 -13.59 -9.42
N THR A 168 6.18 -13.65 -8.43
CA THR A 168 6.09 -12.66 -7.35
C THR A 168 7.33 -12.65 -6.45
N ALA A 169 8.12 -13.73 -6.41
CA ALA A 169 9.41 -13.76 -5.74
C ALA A 169 10.37 -12.68 -6.28
N ALA A 170 10.41 -12.47 -7.60
CA ALA A 170 11.23 -11.42 -8.22
C ALA A 170 10.75 -10.01 -7.84
N LEU A 171 9.42 -9.83 -7.69
CA LEU A 171 8.82 -8.58 -7.21
C LEU A 171 9.31 -8.25 -5.78
N PHE A 172 9.25 -9.22 -4.88
CA PHE A 172 9.74 -9.04 -3.51
C PHE A 172 11.26 -8.85 -3.47
N ALA A 173 12.03 -9.56 -4.29
CA ALA A 173 13.48 -9.37 -4.37
C ALA A 173 13.86 -7.94 -4.82
N LEU A 174 13.20 -7.41 -5.86
CA LEU A 174 13.40 -6.02 -6.27
C LEU A 174 12.94 -5.02 -5.19
N ALA A 175 11.85 -5.31 -4.48
CA ALA A 175 11.39 -4.51 -3.36
C ALA A 175 12.42 -4.46 -2.20
N GLN A 176 13.15 -5.55 -1.95
CA GLN A 176 14.26 -5.55 -0.97
C GLN A 176 15.42 -4.65 -1.43
N HIS A 177 15.73 -4.60 -2.73
CA HIS A 177 16.72 -3.64 -3.25
C HIS A 177 16.30 -2.18 -3.04
N LEU A 178 15.01 -1.86 -3.19
CA LEU A 178 14.49 -0.53 -2.87
C LEU A 178 14.58 -0.22 -1.37
N ALA A 179 14.16 -1.14 -0.49
CA ALA A 179 14.20 -0.94 0.95
C ALA A 179 15.62 -0.56 1.47
N LYS A 180 16.66 -1.13 0.86
CA LYS A 180 18.07 -0.82 1.16
C LYS A 180 18.49 0.62 0.87
N LEU A 181 17.72 1.37 0.08
CA LEU A 181 18.00 2.79 -0.16
C LEU A 181 17.81 3.64 1.11
N GLY A 182 16.97 3.18 2.06
CA GLY A 182 16.55 3.97 3.21
C GLY A 182 15.55 5.07 2.84
N GLY A 183 14.84 5.62 3.83
CA GLY A 183 13.87 6.70 3.59
C GLY A 183 12.57 6.25 2.92
N LEU A 184 12.35 4.94 2.84
CA LEU A 184 11.14 4.30 2.34
C LEU A 184 10.40 3.62 3.49
N ARG A 185 9.09 3.45 3.35
CA ARG A 185 8.26 2.61 4.23
C ARG A 185 7.13 1.98 3.45
N LEU A 186 6.66 0.81 3.87
CA LEU A 186 5.55 0.15 3.18
C LEU A 186 4.25 0.95 3.31
N GLY A 187 3.51 1.03 2.20
CA GLY A 187 2.32 1.86 2.09
C GLY A 187 1.04 1.04 1.94
N ALA A 188 0.37 0.72 3.04
CA ALA A 188 -0.90 -0.02 2.99
C ALA A 188 -2.11 0.80 2.50
N GLN A 189 -2.01 2.14 2.50
CA GLN A 189 -3.11 3.03 2.11
C GLN A 189 -3.01 3.46 0.64
N SER A 190 -3.99 3.03 -0.15
CA SER A 190 -4.16 3.49 -1.52
C SER A 190 -4.45 5.00 -1.60
N LYS A 191 -4.13 5.60 -2.76
CA LYS A 191 -4.53 6.98 -3.08
C LYS A 191 -6.05 7.19 -2.94
N ALA A 192 -6.85 6.19 -3.31
CA ALA A 192 -8.30 6.24 -3.16
C ALA A 192 -8.73 6.33 -1.68
N GLN A 193 -8.18 5.49 -0.80
CA GLN A 193 -8.48 5.54 0.64
C GLN A 193 -8.14 6.91 1.25
N ARG A 194 -6.96 7.45 0.93
CA ARG A 194 -6.56 8.80 1.37
C ARG A 194 -7.49 9.88 0.82
N GLY A 195 -7.88 9.78 -0.46
CA GLY A 195 -8.80 10.71 -1.11
C GLY A 195 -10.20 10.73 -0.51
N TYR A 196 -10.79 9.56 -0.19
CA TYR A 196 -12.08 9.50 0.51
C TYR A 196 -12.01 10.20 1.87
N ARG A 197 -10.92 10.05 2.64
CA ARG A 197 -10.75 10.77 3.91
C ARG A 197 -10.68 12.28 3.69
N LEU A 198 -9.89 12.73 2.73
CA LEU A 198 -9.77 14.15 2.38
C LEU A 198 -11.07 14.73 1.81
N ALA A 199 -11.98 13.91 1.30
CA ALA A 199 -13.31 14.33 0.88
C ALA A 199 -14.34 14.38 2.04
N GLY A 200 -13.95 14.00 3.26
CA GLY A 200 -14.87 13.87 4.39
C GLY A 200 -15.80 12.65 4.31
N LEU A 201 -15.50 11.71 3.42
CA LEU A 201 -16.32 10.54 3.10
C LEU A 201 -15.72 9.23 3.65
N GLY A 202 -14.43 9.24 3.98
CA GLY A 202 -13.72 8.12 4.58
C GLY A 202 -13.72 8.19 6.10
N LYS A 203 -13.62 7.03 6.75
CA LYS A 203 -13.35 6.98 8.20
C LYS A 203 -11.94 7.52 8.46
N PRO A 204 -11.74 8.38 9.47
CA PRO A 204 -10.40 8.79 9.88
C PRO A 204 -9.60 7.57 10.31
N LEU A 205 -8.27 7.65 10.19
CA LEU A 205 -7.41 6.66 10.81
C LEU A 205 -7.59 6.77 12.33
N ALA A 206 -7.79 5.64 13.00
CA ALA A 206 -8.08 5.60 14.42
C ALA A 206 -7.44 4.36 15.04
N LEU A 207 -7.26 4.38 16.36
CA LEU A 207 -6.81 3.22 17.12
C LEU A 207 -7.74 2.03 16.86
N GLN A 208 -7.14 0.87 16.65
CA GLN A 208 -7.85 -0.39 16.54
C GLN A 208 -7.49 -1.28 17.71
N VAL A 209 -8.48 -1.94 18.28
CA VAL A 209 -8.24 -2.96 19.31
C VAL A 209 -7.84 -4.24 18.60
N LEU A 210 -6.74 -4.85 19.04
CA LEU A 210 -6.39 -6.20 18.60
C LEU A 210 -7.35 -7.19 19.25
N VAL A 211 -8.17 -7.86 18.43
CA VAL A 211 -9.08 -8.90 18.90
C VAL A 211 -8.37 -10.24 18.75
N GLU A 212 -7.85 -10.77 19.84
CA GLU A 212 -7.23 -12.09 19.84
C GLU A 212 -8.29 -13.19 19.91
N HIS A 213 -8.20 -14.15 19.00
CA HIS A 213 -8.94 -15.40 19.08
C HIS A 213 -8.03 -16.46 19.71
N GLU A 214 -8.49 -17.14 20.77
CA GLU A 214 -7.69 -18.15 21.50
C GLU A 214 -7.10 -19.23 20.55
N ASP A 215 -7.84 -19.56 19.50
CA ASP A 215 -7.50 -20.60 18.52
C ASP A 215 -6.90 -20.06 17.20
N ILE A 216 -6.39 -18.82 17.17
CA ILE A 216 -5.79 -18.27 15.94
C ILE A 216 -4.56 -19.10 15.51
N ASP A 217 -4.57 -19.57 14.26
CA ASP A 217 -3.44 -20.30 13.68
C ASP A 217 -2.25 -19.39 13.41
N GLY A 218 -1.06 -19.97 13.23
CA GLY A 218 0.17 -19.21 13.08
C GLY A 218 0.20 -18.29 11.86
N ILE A 219 -0.39 -18.68 10.72
CA ILE A 219 -0.38 -17.88 9.50
C ILE A 219 -1.34 -16.69 9.66
N THR A 220 -2.57 -16.95 10.11
CA THR A 220 -3.57 -15.91 10.35
C THR A 220 -3.07 -14.91 11.39
N GLY A 221 -2.48 -15.39 12.49
CA GLY A 221 -1.92 -14.52 13.53
C GLY A 221 -0.76 -13.65 13.04
N VAL A 222 0.14 -14.18 12.21
CA VAL A 222 1.20 -13.38 11.57
C VAL A 222 0.59 -12.33 10.63
N SER A 223 -0.43 -12.67 9.84
CA SER A 223 -1.08 -11.72 8.94
C SER A 223 -1.81 -10.60 9.68
N GLU A 224 -2.53 -10.92 10.76
CA GLU A 224 -3.24 -9.93 11.56
C GLU A 224 -2.28 -9.04 12.34
N GLY A 225 -1.23 -9.63 12.93
CA GLY A 225 -0.17 -8.89 13.61
C GLY A 225 0.54 -7.89 12.71
N LEU A 226 0.93 -8.30 11.49
CA LEU A 226 1.57 -7.39 10.52
C LEU A 226 0.62 -6.27 10.08
N ARG A 227 -0.66 -6.58 9.84
CA ARG A 227 -1.67 -5.56 9.50
C ARG A 227 -1.84 -4.55 10.64
N HIS A 228 -1.91 -5.03 11.87
CA HIS A 228 -2.08 -4.20 13.06
C HIS A 228 -0.85 -3.31 13.29
N TRP A 229 0.35 -3.87 13.11
CA TRP A 229 1.61 -3.14 13.14
C TRP A 229 1.61 -2.00 12.11
N GLN A 230 1.41 -2.29 10.82
CA GLN A 230 1.44 -1.28 9.75
C GLN A 230 0.37 -0.19 9.91
N HIS A 231 -0.83 -0.56 10.38
CA HIS A 231 -1.90 0.39 10.64
C HIS A 231 -1.50 1.41 11.71
N HIS A 232 -0.89 0.95 12.81
CA HIS A 232 -0.51 1.82 13.92
C HIS A 232 0.79 2.59 13.68
N GLU A 233 1.70 2.06 12.85
CA GLU A 233 2.83 2.84 12.30
C GLU A 233 2.31 4.07 11.54
N GLN A 234 1.34 3.86 10.64
CA GLN A 234 0.72 4.95 9.89
C GLN A 234 -0.05 5.92 10.80
N LEU A 235 -0.73 5.41 11.84
CA LEU A 235 -1.42 6.27 12.82
C LEU A 235 -0.44 7.14 13.60
N TRP A 236 0.69 6.58 14.02
CA TRP A 236 1.73 7.35 14.68
C TRP A 236 2.25 8.49 13.80
N LEU A 237 2.50 8.20 12.52
CA LEU A 237 3.02 9.16 11.53
C LEU A 237 2.03 10.27 11.14
N GLU A 238 0.72 9.98 11.12
CA GLU A 238 -0.32 10.97 10.80
C GLU A 238 -0.62 11.95 11.96
N HIS A 239 -0.07 11.70 13.16
CA HIS A 239 -0.34 12.50 14.36
C HIS A 239 0.92 13.09 15.05
N PRO A 240 1.82 13.77 14.32
CA PRO A 240 3.11 14.23 14.86
C PRO A 240 3.02 15.28 15.97
N GLN A 241 1.84 15.85 16.21
CA GLN A 241 1.59 16.88 17.22
C GLN A 241 0.71 16.38 18.38
N ASN A 242 0.37 15.08 18.41
CA ASN A 242 -0.49 14.50 19.43
C ASN A 242 0.22 13.33 20.11
N GLU A 243 1.05 13.65 21.11
CA GLU A 243 1.83 12.69 21.89
C GLU A 243 0.97 11.57 22.49
N GLY A 244 -0.27 11.88 22.92
CA GLY A 244 -1.19 10.88 23.47
C GLY A 244 -1.60 9.84 22.43
N VAL A 245 -1.96 10.27 21.23
CA VAL A 245 -2.28 9.35 20.12
C VAL A 245 -1.03 8.60 19.67
N GLN A 246 0.12 9.26 19.61
CA GLN A 246 1.39 8.61 19.25
C GLN A 246 1.77 7.52 20.25
N GLN A 247 1.66 7.76 21.56
CA GLN A 247 1.93 6.73 22.56
C GLN A 247 0.97 5.54 22.41
N GLN A 248 -0.33 5.80 22.25
CA GLN A 248 -1.32 4.73 22.06
C GLN A 248 -1.09 3.94 20.76
N ALA A 249 -0.71 4.63 19.68
CA ALA A 249 -0.37 3.99 18.41
C ALA A 249 0.90 3.15 18.56
N PHE A 250 1.91 3.63 19.27
CA PHE A 250 3.12 2.86 19.56
C PHE A 250 2.82 1.60 20.39
N ASP A 251 2.02 1.73 21.46
CA ASP A 251 1.63 0.59 22.29
C ASP A 251 0.88 -0.47 21.47
N ALA A 252 -0.03 -0.04 20.59
CA ALA A 252 -0.77 -0.92 19.68
C ALA A 252 0.15 -1.54 18.60
N LEU A 253 1.10 -0.79 18.06
CA LEU A 253 2.12 -1.31 17.16
C LEU A 253 2.89 -2.46 17.83
N CYS A 254 3.34 -2.27 19.07
CA CYS A 254 4.05 -3.29 19.85
C CYS A 254 3.18 -4.54 20.07
N GLN A 255 1.87 -4.39 20.30
CA GLN A 255 0.94 -5.53 20.37
C GLN A 255 0.88 -6.31 19.05
N GLY A 256 0.89 -5.60 17.91
CA GLY A 256 0.96 -6.22 16.58
C GLY A 256 2.25 -7.04 16.40
N VAL A 257 3.40 -6.46 16.75
CA VAL A 257 4.72 -7.14 16.69
C VAL A 257 4.75 -8.37 17.60
N ASP A 258 4.24 -8.27 18.83
CA ASP A 258 4.14 -9.38 19.77
C ASP A 258 3.24 -10.50 19.23
N LEU A 259 2.10 -10.16 18.61
CA LEU A 259 1.24 -11.15 17.98
C LEU A 259 1.97 -11.89 16.86
N VAL A 260 2.75 -11.20 16.01
CA VAL A 260 3.57 -11.86 14.98
C VAL A 260 4.56 -12.82 15.64
N ALA A 261 5.26 -12.40 16.69
CA ALA A 261 6.25 -13.22 17.37
C ALA A 261 5.64 -14.48 18.02
N ARG A 262 4.52 -14.33 18.76
CA ARG A 262 3.79 -15.46 19.35
C ARG A 262 3.21 -16.40 18.30
N SER A 263 2.69 -15.86 17.20
CA SER A 263 2.12 -16.66 16.11
C SER A 263 3.18 -17.41 15.33
N ALA A 264 4.38 -16.84 15.20
CA ALA A 264 5.53 -17.49 14.58
C ALA A 264 5.93 -18.77 15.32
N ALA A 265 5.78 -18.82 16.65
CA ALA A 265 6.08 -20.01 17.45
C ALA A 265 5.11 -21.18 17.18
N LYS A 266 3.95 -20.92 16.57
CA LYS A 266 2.96 -21.94 16.17
C LYS A 266 3.22 -22.49 14.77
N LEU A 267 4.20 -21.97 14.03
CA LEU A 267 4.49 -22.40 12.66
C LEU A 267 5.18 -23.77 12.63
N PRO A 268 4.92 -24.60 11.61
CA PRO A 268 5.51 -25.93 11.49
C PRO A 268 7.03 -25.89 11.26
N GLN A 269 7.53 -24.80 10.68
CA GLN A 269 8.95 -24.54 10.46
C GLN A 269 9.28 -23.11 10.87
N PRO A 270 10.48 -22.85 11.43
CA PRO A 270 10.90 -21.51 11.80
C PRO A 270 10.96 -20.62 10.56
N ALA A 271 10.27 -19.49 10.60
CA ALA A 271 10.29 -18.53 9.51
C ALA A 271 11.67 -17.85 9.40
N PRO A 272 12.17 -17.58 8.18
CA PRO A 272 13.52 -17.03 7.99
C PRO A 272 13.70 -15.62 8.58
N TRP A 273 12.62 -14.86 8.74
CA TRP A 273 12.60 -13.52 9.32
C TRP A 273 12.55 -13.51 10.86
N LEU A 274 12.38 -14.66 11.52
CA LEU A 274 12.19 -14.73 12.97
C LEU A 274 13.36 -14.15 13.81
N PRO A 275 14.64 -14.32 13.45
CA PRO A 275 15.74 -13.69 14.19
C PRO A 275 15.68 -12.17 14.18
N ALA A 276 15.41 -11.56 13.01
CA ALA A 276 15.28 -10.11 12.88
C ALA A 276 14.06 -9.59 13.65
N LEU A 277 12.93 -10.30 13.59
CA LEU A 277 11.75 -9.96 14.40
C LEU A 277 12.04 -10.03 15.91
N THR A 278 12.79 -11.05 16.35
CA THR A 278 13.14 -11.20 17.77
C THR A 278 14.02 -10.05 18.25
N SER A 279 14.99 -9.64 17.43
CA SER A 279 15.84 -8.47 17.69
C SER A 279 14.99 -7.18 17.78
N LEU A 280 14.12 -6.93 16.79
CA LEU A 280 13.23 -5.76 16.82
C LEU A 280 12.29 -5.77 18.02
N HIS A 281 11.68 -6.92 18.33
CA HIS A 281 10.75 -7.03 19.45
C HIS A 281 11.43 -6.73 20.78
N ALA A 282 12.66 -7.21 21.00
CA ALA A 282 13.45 -6.84 22.17
C ALA A 282 13.74 -5.34 22.23
N HIS A 283 14.16 -4.76 21.10
CA HIS A 283 14.42 -3.32 20.97
C HIS A 283 13.18 -2.46 21.31
N LEU A 284 11.99 -2.86 20.85
CA LEU A 284 10.75 -2.12 21.14
C LEU A 284 10.33 -2.20 22.62
N GLN A 285 10.77 -3.23 23.36
CA GLN A 285 10.46 -3.40 24.78
C GLN A 285 11.43 -2.65 25.70
N THR A 286 12.70 -2.55 25.31
CA THR A 286 13.72 -1.83 26.07
C THR A 286 13.80 -0.41 25.54
N ARG A 287 13.45 0.60 26.35
CA ARG A 287 13.69 2.02 25.98
C ARG A 287 15.10 2.18 25.40
N PRO A 288 15.28 2.99 24.34
CA PRO A 288 16.44 2.93 23.48
C PRO A 288 17.75 3.08 24.27
N ASN A 289 18.60 2.06 24.20
CA ASN A 289 19.97 2.09 24.69
C ASN A 289 20.91 2.23 23.50
N GLU A 290 22.02 2.96 23.68
CA GLU A 290 23.02 3.34 22.66
C GLU A 290 23.81 2.17 22.01
N HIS A 291 23.35 0.92 22.16
CA HIS A 291 24.02 -0.29 21.66
C HIS A 291 23.14 -1.18 20.74
N ASP A 292 21.95 -0.73 20.34
CA ASP A 292 21.08 -1.50 19.46
C ASP A 292 21.37 -1.31 17.97
N GLU A 293 21.14 -2.37 17.17
CA GLU A 293 21.16 -2.36 15.70
C GLU A 293 20.04 -1.49 15.09
N TRP A 294 19.09 -1.04 15.91
CA TRP A 294 17.89 -0.31 15.51
C TRP A 294 17.95 1.16 15.96
N PRO A 295 17.49 2.12 15.13
CA PRO A 295 17.41 3.52 15.54
C PRO A 295 16.52 3.73 16.77
N ALA A 296 16.99 4.58 17.69
CA ALA A 296 16.27 4.91 18.92
C ALA A 296 14.97 5.71 18.69
N GLU A 297 15.00 6.64 17.73
CA GLU A 297 13.87 7.47 17.38
C GLU A 297 12.94 6.73 16.41
N LEU A 298 11.64 6.67 16.74
CA LEU A 298 10.67 5.90 15.94
C LEU A 298 10.55 6.38 14.50
N ALA A 299 10.66 7.70 14.28
CA ALA A 299 10.63 8.27 12.93
C ALA A 299 11.79 7.74 12.07
N ASP A 300 12.97 7.55 12.66
CA ASP A 300 14.13 7.00 11.97
C ASP A 300 14.01 5.48 11.84
N LEU A 301 13.50 4.78 12.86
CA LEU A 301 13.24 3.35 12.84
C LEU A 301 12.31 2.96 11.68
N PHE A 302 11.22 3.70 11.49
CA PHE A 302 10.23 3.40 10.44
C PHE A 302 10.77 3.56 9.01
N LEU A 303 11.87 4.28 8.86
CA LEU A 303 12.56 4.51 7.58
C LEU A 303 13.86 3.70 7.47
N TYR A 304 14.21 2.94 8.51
CA TYR A 304 15.44 2.18 8.58
C TYR A 304 15.35 0.95 7.65
N PRO A 305 16.36 0.71 6.79
CA PRO A 305 16.32 -0.40 5.83
C PRO A 305 15.92 -1.73 6.44
N ALA A 306 16.58 -2.17 7.52
CA ALA A 306 16.31 -3.47 8.12
C ALA A 306 14.87 -3.61 8.65
N TYR A 307 14.22 -2.50 9.01
CA TYR A 307 12.85 -2.49 9.53
C TYR A 307 11.85 -2.72 8.38
N VAL A 308 12.08 -2.04 7.26
CA VAL A 308 11.29 -2.21 6.04
C VAL A 308 11.54 -3.59 5.41
N GLU A 309 12.79 -4.04 5.36
CA GLU A 309 13.17 -5.37 4.86
C GLU A 309 12.52 -6.49 5.68
N LEU A 310 12.41 -6.32 7.01
CA LEU A 310 11.71 -7.26 7.89
C LEU A 310 10.22 -7.34 7.57
N GLN A 311 9.53 -6.20 7.44
CA GLN A 311 8.12 -6.21 7.06
C GLN A 311 7.91 -6.84 5.67
N LEU A 312 8.78 -6.54 4.70
CA LEU A 312 8.78 -7.15 3.38
C LEU A 312 8.99 -8.67 3.45
N ALA A 313 9.91 -9.15 4.28
CA ALA A 313 10.18 -10.57 4.44
C ALA A 313 8.98 -11.32 5.04
N ILE A 314 8.28 -10.72 6.00
CA ILE A 314 7.05 -11.28 6.56
C ILE A 314 5.94 -11.28 5.48
N ALA A 315 5.78 -10.20 4.73
CA ALA A 315 4.80 -10.10 3.65
C ALA A 315 5.04 -11.13 2.53
N ALA A 316 6.30 -11.30 2.11
CA ALA A 316 6.71 -12.30 1.12
C ALA A 316 6.43 -13.73 1.62
N TRP A 317 6.75 -14.01 2.88
CA TRP A 317 6.46 -15.29 3.50
C TRP A 317 4.96 -15.58 3.55
N LEU A 318 4.15 -14.61 3.99
CA LEU A 318 2.68 -14.74 4.01
C LEU A 318 2.11 -15.00 2.62
N HIS A 319 2.64 -14.32 1.59
CA HIS A 319 2.22 -14.54 0.21
C HIS A 319 2.53 -15.97 -0.27
N SER A 320 3.66 -16.55 0.14
CA SER A 320 4.03 -17.93 -0.21
C SER A 320 3.32 -19.01 0.63
N ALA A 321 2.80 -18.62 1.81
CA ALA A 321 2.17 -19.52 2.77
C ALA A 321 0.64 -19.58 2.63
N ALA A 322 0.04 -18.63 1.90
CA ALA A 322 -1.38 -18.56 1.56
C ALA A 322 -1.73 -19.44 0.34
#